data_AF-A0AA37SE40-F1
#
_entry.id   AF-A0AA37SE40-F1
#
_cell.length_a   1.000
_cell.length_b   1.000
_cell.length_c   1.000
_cell.angle_alpha   90.00
_cell.angle_beta   90.00
_cell.angle_gamma   90.00
#
_symmetry.space_group_name_H-M   'P 1'
#
loop_
_entity.id
_entity.type
_entity.pdbx_description
1 polymer ?
#
loop_
_entity_poly.entity_id
_entity_poly.type
_entity_poly.pdbx_seq_one_letter_code
_entity_poly.pdbx_strand_id
1 'polypeptide(L)'
;MKKVLCTIVLSLASFHAVANSIVDQWKAGLSGARLTSYSGSAISSNSTLTIINFCRNGRYSYYKEGSWSVPGTAGGASNNTVTGTWDIQLINGVTVLTYSTDRGEQGMFPIYLQNNGRVNIGGAAYAVEQGRSGC
;
A
#
# COMPACT_ATOMS: atom_id res chain seq x y z
N MET A 1 33.20 -38.56 -45.51
CA MET A 1 32.84 -37.52 -44.53
C MET A 1 31.33 -37.33 -44.59
N LYS A 2 30.58 -37.75 -43.54
CA LYS A 2 29.11 -37.71 -43.52
C LYS A 2 28.64 -36.34 -43.00
N LYS A 3 27.90 -35.59 -43.82
CA LYS A 3 27.24 -34.34 -43.43
C LYS A 3 25.96 -34.68 -42.69
N VAL A 4 25.90 -34.34 -41.40
CA VAL A 4 24.67 -34.41 -40.59
C VAL A 4 23.93 -33.08 -40.80
N LEU A 5 22.76 -33.14 -41.45
CA LEU A 5 21.83 -32.02 -41.50
C LEU A 5 21.15 -31.90 -40.13
N CYS A 6 21.40 -30.78 -39.43
CA CYS A 6 20.69 -30.43 -38.21
C CYS A 6 19.48 -29.56 -38.59
N THR A 7 18.29 -30.17 -38.61
CA THR A 7 17.03 -29.47 -38.85
C THR A 7 16.62 -28.74 -37.58
N ILE A 8 16.72 -27.41 -37.58
CA ILE A 8 16.26 -26.55 -36.48
C ILE A 8 14.73 -26.44 -36.56
N VAL A 9 14.04 -27.00 -35.58
CA VAL A 9 12.60 -26.82 -35.38
C VAL A 9 12.39 -25.50 -34.64
N LEU A 10 11.86 -24.49 -35.33
CA LEU A 10 11.40 -23.24 -34.73
C LEU A 10 10.03 -23.49 -34.08
N SER A 11 9.99 -23.68 -32.76
CA SER A 11 8.75 -23.65 -31.98
C SER A 11 8.39 -22.19 -31.67
N LEU A 12 7.33 -21.67 -32.30
CA LEU A 12 6.70 -20.41 -31.90
C LEU A 12 6.05 -20.60 -30.53
N ALA A 13 6.74 -20.19 -29.47
CA ALA A 13 6.13 -20.00 -28.16
C ALA A 13 5.26 -18.74 -28.20
N SER A 14 3.95 -18.91 -28.26
CA SER A 14 2.99 -17.82 -28.06
C SER A 14 3.07 -17.37 -26.60
N PHE A 15 3.83 -16.31 -26.33
CA PHE A 15 3.80 -15.61 -25.05
C PHE A 15 2.44 -14.91 -24.92
N HIS A 16 1.48 -15.57 -24.27
CA HIS A 16 0.26 -14.91 -23.83
C HIS A 16 0.63 -13.99 -22.66
N ALA A 17 0.66 -12.68 -22.91
CA ALA A 17 0.74 -11.70 -21.85
C ALA A 17 -0.52 -11.83 -20.99
N VAL A 18 -0.42 -12.47 -19.84
CA VAL A 18 -1.52 -12.56 -18.88
C VAL A 18 -1.74 -11.14 -18.35
N ALA A 19 -2.85 -10.52 -18.72
CA ALA A 19 -3.22 -9.22 -18.18
C ALA A 19 -3.44 -9.40 -16.66
N ASN A 20 -2.48 -8.96 -15.84
CA ASN A 20 -2.63 -8.95 -14.38
C ASN A 20 -3.88 -8.13 -14.04
N SER A 21 -4.81 -8.72 -13.27
CA SER A 21 -6.03 -8.00 -12.89
C SER A 21 -5.67 -6.75 -12.09
N ILE A 22 -6.53 -5.72 -12.10
CA ILE A 22 -6.28 -4.51 -11.30
C ILE A 22 -6.09 -4.85 -9.82
N VAL A 23 -6.79 -5.88 -9.33
CA VAL A 23 -6.62 -6.42 -7.98
C VAL A 23 -5.21 -6.95 -7.76
N ASP A 24 -4.70 -7.76 -8.70
CA ASP A 24 -3.33 -8.31 -8.60
C ASP A 24 -2.27 -7.21 -8.67
N GLN A 25 -2.49 -6.20 -9.50
CA GLN A 25 -1.58 -5.04 -9.59
C GLN A 25 -1.51 -4.28 -8.27
N TRP A 26 -2.66 -4.05 -7.62
CA TRP A 26 -2.70 -3.41 -6.30
C TRP A 26 -2.09 -4.28 -5.21
N LYS A 27 -2.37 -5.59 -5.21
CA LYS A 27 -1.75 -6.53 -4.25
C LYS A 27 -0.23 -6.54 -4.39
N ALA A 28 0.27 -6.65 -5.62
CA ALA A 28 1.69 -6.60 -5.91
C ALA A 28 2.31 -5.25 -5.52
N GLY A 29 1.61 -4.14 -5.80
CA GLY A 29 2.06 -2.80 -5.49
C GLY A 29 2.00 -2.43 -4.01
N LEU A 30 1.16 -3.06 -3.18
CA LEU A 30 1.12 -2.79 -1.75
C LEU A 30 1.91 -3.81 -0.93
N SER A 31 2.10 -5.03 -1.43
CA SER A 31 2.85 -6.07 -0.73
C SER A 31 4.30 -5.67 -0.47
N GLY A 32 4.64 -5.44 0.80
CA GLY A 32 5.96 -4.95 1.22
C GLY A 32 6.12 -3.43 1.17
N ALA A 33 5.05 -2.67 0.97
CA ALA A 33 5.10 -1.22 0.86
C ALA A 33 4.90 -0.53 2.20
N ARG A 34 5.63 0.57 2.42
CA ARG A 34 5.34 1.56 3.45
C ARG A 34 4.64 2.76 2.84
N LEU A 35 3.48 3.10 3.38
CA LEU A 35 2.73 4.29 3.02
C LEU A 35 2.89 5.33 4.11
N THR A 36 3.21 6.56 3.74
CA THR A 36 3.36 7.66 4.68
C THR A 36 2.51 8.85 4.26
N SER A 37 1.76 9.40 5.20
CA SER A 37 1.03 10.66 5.05
C SER A 37 1.41 11.59 6.20
N TYR A 38 1.59 12.85 5.86
CA TYR A 38 1.82 13.92 6.81
C TYR A 38 0.77 14.99 6.57
N SER A 39 0.11 15.44 7.64
CA SER A 39 -0.80 16.57 7.63
C SER A 39 -0.42 17.56 8.71
N GLY A 40 -0.55 18.85 8.40
CA GLY A 40 -0.01 19.96 9.20
C GLY A 40 1.08 20.72 8.44
N SER A 41 1.51 21.84 9.01
CA SER A 41 2.64 22.61 8.53
C SER A 41 3.85 22.33 9.41
N ALA A 42 5.06 22.29 8.83
CA ALA A 42 6.31 22.24 9.59
C ALA A 42 6.47 23.43 10.57
N ILE A 43 5.65 24.48 10.37
CA ILE A 43 5.60 25.71 11.15
C ILE A 43 4.37 25.77 12.08
N SER A 44 3.38 24.89 11.89
CA SER A 44 2.19 24.89 12.73
C SER A 44 2.39 24.00 13.94
N SER A 45 1.94 24.50 15.09
CA SER A 45 1.92 23.79 16.36
C SER A 45 1.28 22.40 16.31
N ASN A 46 0.43 22.12 15.31
CA ASN A 46 -0.32 20.87 15.17
C ASN A 46 0.12 20.10 13.94
N SER A 47 0.59 18.87 14.13
CA SER A 47 0.96 17.98 13.03
C SER A 47 0.49 16.55 13.26
N THR A 48 0.34 15.79 12.18
CA THR A 48 0.00 14.38 12.24
C THR A 48 0.82 13.61 11.22
N LEU A 49 1.49 12.56 11.69
CA LEU A 49 2.17 11.58 10.87
C LEU A 49 1.36 10.29 10.90
N THR A 50 1.06 9.74 9.72
CA THR A 50 0.42 8.44 9.58
C THR A 50 1.30 7.53 8.73
N ILE A 51 1.58 6.35 9.22
CA ILE A 51 2.37 5.32 8.54
C ILE A 51 1.54 4.05 8.47
N ILE A 52 1.49 3.43 7.28
CA ILE A 52 0.90 2.11 7.08
C ILE A 52 1.96 1.22 6.46
N ASN A 53 2.29 0.11 7.12
CA ASN A 53 3.18 -0.90 6.57
C ASN A 53 2.34 -2.09 6.13
N PHE A 54 2.39 -2.41 4.85
CA PHE A 54 1.79 -3.62 4.29
C PHE A 54 2.86 -4.69 4.18
N CYS A 55 2.80 -5.69 5.05
CA CYS A 55 3.73 -6.81 5.07
C CYS A 55 3.44 -7.78 3.92
N ARG A 56 4.47 -8.49 3.44
CA ARG A 56 4.34 -9.42 2.30
C ARG A 56 3.47 -10.63 2.59
N ASN A 57 3.23 -10.95 3.86
CA ASN A 57 2.38 -12.05 4.31
C ASN A 57 0.90 -11.66 4.47
N GLY A 58 0.47 -10.52 3.93
CA GLY A 58 -0.92 -10.04 4.04
C GLY A 58 -1.27 -9.41 5.39
N ARG A 59 -0.27 -9.17 6.26
CA ARG A 59 -0.42 -8.41 7.50
C ARG A 59 -0.21 -6.92 7.25
N TYR A 60 -0.76 -6.08 8.11
CA TYR A 60 -0.41 -4.66 8.14
C TYR A 60 -0.18 -4.15 9.56
N SER A 61 0.58 -3.05 9.65
CA SER A 61 0.57 -2.16 10.82
C SER A 61 0.21 -0.74 10.41
N TYR A 62 -0.61 -0.09 11.22
CA TYR A 62 -1.03 1.29 11.09
C TYR A 62 -0.53 2.03 12.32
N TYR A 63 0.24 3.08 12.12
CA TYR A 63 0.74 3.97 13.15
C TYR A 63 0.26 5.39 12.87
N LYS A 64 -0.28 6.05 13.89
CA LYS A 64 -0.63 7.46 13.83
C LYS A 64 -0.03 8.19 15.02
N GLU A 65 0.68 9.26 14.73
CA GLU A 65 1.22 10.20 15.70
C GLU A 65 0.59 11.57 15.47
N GLY A 66 0.15 12.22 16.54
CA GLY A 66 -0.30 13.60 16.53
C GLY A 66 0.49 14.42 17.54
N SER A 67 0.92 15.61 17.16
CA SER A 67 1.55 16.60 18.05
C SER A 67 0.74 17.89 18.04
N TRP A 68 0.62 18.57 19.18
CA TRP A 68 0.05 19.92 19.28
C TRP A 68 0.84 20.79 20.26
N SER A 69 0.87 22.10 20.00
CA SER A 69 1.45 23.10 20.93
C SER A 69 0.48 24.23 21.18
N VAL A 70 0.23 24.55 22.45
CA VAL A 70 -0.59 25.69 22.87
C VAL A 70 0.36 26.77 23.41
N PRO A 71 0.31 28.03 22.92
CA PRO A 71 1.14 29.10 23.44
C PRO A 71 1.01 29.22 24.97
N GLY A 72 2.14 29.14 25.68
CA GLY A 72 2.18 29.20 27.14
C GLY A 72 1.92 27.88 27.88
N THR A 73 1.80 26.74 27.19
CA THR A 73 1.70 25.40 27.80
C THR A 73 2.70 24.43 27.15
N ALA A 74 3.14 23.40 27.87
CA ALA A 74 3.92 22.31 27.28
C ALA A 74 3.09 21.61 26.18
N GLY A 75 3.70 21.36 25.02
CA GLY A 75 3.06 20.64 23.92
C GLY A 75 2.66 19.22 24.30
N GLY A 76 1.63 18.69 23.64
CA GLY A 76 1.14 17.33 23.82
C GLY A 76 1.41 16.46 22.59
N ALA A 77 1.56 15.15 22.82
CA ALA A 77 1.69 14.16 21.76
C ALA A 77 0.83 12.93 22.07
N SER A 78 0.29 12.30 21.04
CA SER A 78 -0.46 11.04 21.14
C SER A 78 0.00 10.07 20.05
N ASN A 79 0.11 8.79 20.38
CA ASN A 79 0.39 7.72 19.44
C ASN A 79 -0.70 6.65 19.47
N ASN A 80 -0.96 6.03 18.33
CA ASN A 80 -1.83 4.86 18.23
C ASN A 80 -1.28 3.87 17.21
N THR A 81 -1.23 2.60 17.58
CA THR A 81 -0.80 1.51 16.71
C THR A 81 -1.91 0.46 16.61
N VAL A 82 -2.25 0.10 15.38
CA VAL A 82 -3.24 -0.94 15.05
C VAL A 82 -2.57 -1.94 14.10
N THR A 83 -2.83 -3.23 14.30
CA THR A 83 -2.32 -4.31 13.46
C THR A 83 -3.46 -5.20 12.99
N GLY A 84 -3.24 -5.89 11.87
CA GLY A 84 -4.26 -6.76 11.32
C GLY A 84 -3.86 -7.42 10.00
N THR A 85 -4.85 -7.89 9.27
CA THR A 85 -4.74 -8.38 7.89
C THR A 85 -5.39 -7.42 6.92
N TRP A 86 -4.90 -7.43 5.68
CA TRP A 86 -5.44 -6.62 4.60
C TRP A 86 -5.61 -7.46 3.34
N ASP A 87 -6.51 -7.02 2.47
CA ASP A 87 -6.68 -7.59 1.14
C ASP A 87 -7.18 -6.52 0.15
N ILE A 88 -7.12 -6.83 -1.15
CA ILE A 88 -7.66 -5.98 -2.21
C ILE A 88 -8.78 -6.73 -2.90
N GLN A 89 -9.91 -6.05 -3.06
CA GLN A 89 -11.09 -6.60 -3.70
C GLN A 89 -11.64 -5.63 -4.75
N LEU A 90 -12.38 -6.18 -5.71
CA LEU A 90 -13.15 -5.41 -6.67
C LEU A 90 -14.63 -5.60 -6.34
N ILE A 91 -15.30 -4.55 -5.86
CA ILE A 91 -16.70 -4.58 -5.47
C ILE A 91 -17.46 -3.56 -6.32
N ASN A 92 -18.44 -4.01 -7.10
CA ASN A 92 -19.23 -3.16 -8.00
C ASN A 92 -18.37 -2.27 -8.91
N GLY A 93 -17.24 -2.80 -9.40
CA GLY A 93 -16.30 -2.07 -10.25
C GLY A 93 -15.36 -1.09 -9.52
N VAL A 94 -15.48 -0.96 -8.20
CA VAL A 94 -14.59 -0.13 -7.37
C VAL A 94 -13.53 -1.01 -6.72
N THR A 95 -12.27 -0.64 -6.85
CA THR A 95 -11.19 -1.32 -6.13
C THR A 95 -11.16 -0.82 -4.69
N VAL A 96 -11.21 -1.75 -3.74
CA VAL A 96 -11.23 -1.45 -2.30
C VAL A 96 -10.10 -2.19 -1.59
N LEU A 97 -9.52 -1.52 -0.60
CA LEU A 97 -8.70 -2.12 0.44
C LEU A 97 -9.64 -2.58 1.56
N THR A 98 -9.63 -3.87 1.87
CA THR A 98 -10.32 -4.40 3.04
C THR A 98 -9.31 -4.64 4.16
N TYR A 99 -9.76 -4.53 5.40
CA TYR A 99 -8.93 -4.83 6.56
C TYR A 99 -9.72 -5.57 7.64
N SER A 100 -9.01 -6.36 8.42
CA SER A 100 -9.47 -6.91 9.70
C SER A 100 -8.38 -6.67 10.74
N THR A 101 -8.71 -5.97 11.82
CA THR A 101 -7.78 -5.77 12.93
C THR A 101 -7.65 -7.05 13.75
N ASP A 102 -6.58 -7.16 14.52
CA ASP A 102 -6.40 -8.25 15.50
C ASP A 102 -7.44 -8.21 16.64
N ARG A 103 -8.17 -7.09 16.78
CA ARG A 103 -9.26 -6.93 17.74
C ARG A 103 -10.64 -7.28 17.16
N GLY A 104 -10.70 -7.72 15.90
CA GLY A 104 -11.95 -8.14 15.24
C GLY A 104 -12.72 -7.03 14.53
N GLU A 105 -12.26 -5.77 14.57
CA GLU A 105 -12.84 -4.69 13.77
C GLU A 105 -12.53 -4.90 12.28
N GLN A 106 -13.51 -4.70 11.41
CA GLN A 106 -13.37 -4.86 9.97
C GLN A 106 -13.89 -3.63 9.23
N GLY A 107 -13.34 -3.38 8.04
CA GLY A 107 -13.79 -2.29 7.20
C GLY A 107 -13.22 -2.37 5.80
N MET A 108 -13.64 -1.41 4.98
CA MET A 108 -13.18 -1.28 3.59
C MET A 108 -13.06 0.19 3.21
N PHE A 109 -12.07 0.50 2.38
CA PHE A 109 -11.83 1.83 1.86
C PHE A 109 -11.62 1.77 0.34
N PRO A 110 -12.22 2.68 -0.44
CA PRO A 110 -11.85 2.81 -1.84
C PRO A 110 -10.38 3.19 -1.97
N ILE A 111 -9.72 2.63 -2.98
CA ILE A 111 -8.33 2.94 -3.31
C ILE A 111 -8.17 3.34 -4.77
N TYR A 112 -7.29 4.30 -5.01
CA TYR A 112 -6.93 4.74 -6.36
C TYR A 112 -5.57 5.45 -6.36
N LEU A 113 -4.93 5.49 -7.52
CA LEU A 113 -3.73 6.31 -7.73
C LEU A 113 -4.15 7.74 -8.07
N GLN A 114 -3.49 8.70 -7.44
CA GLN A 114 -3.61 10.11 -7.76
C GLN A 114 -2.64 10.49 -8.88
N ASN A 115 -2.94 11.57 -9.61
CA ASN A 115 -2.10 12.05 -10.72
C ASN A 115 -0.66 12.40 -10.32
N ASN A 116 -0.41 12.66 -9.03
CA ASN A 116 0.91 12.95 -8.47
C ASN A 116 1.65 11.69 -7.99
N GLY A 117 1.17 10.49 -8.34
CA GLY A 117 1.79 9.21 -7.98
C GLY A 117 1.52 8.76 -6.54
N ARG A 118 0.71 9.49 -5.78
CA ARG A 118 0.31 9.10 -4.42
C ARG A 118 -0.83 8.09 -4.48
N VAL A 119 -0.89 7.21 -3.48
CA VAL A 119 -2.02 6.30 -3.29
C VAL A 119 -3.04 6.97 -2.38
N ASN A 120 -4.30 7.03 -2.83
CA ASN A 120 -5.41 7.42 -1.97
C ASN A 120 -6.02 6.19 -1.30
N ILE A 121 -6.26 6.27 0.00
CA ILE A 121 -7.02 5.28 0.77
C ILE A 121 -8.04 6.02 1.60
N GLY A 122 -9.33 5.81 1.32
CA GLY A 122 -10.42 6.38 2.12
C GLY A 122 -10.39 7.91 2.21
N GLY A 123 -9.87 8.60 1.18
CA GLY A 123 -9.77 10.06 1.12
C GLY A 123 -8.41 10.62 1.54
N ALA A 124 -7.54 9.85 2.20
CA ALA A 124 -6.20 10.29 2.57
C ALA A 124 -5.15 9.89 1.51
N ALA A 125 -4.21 10.79 1.22
CA ALA A 125 -3.16 10.59 0.22
C ALA A 125 -1.82 10.21 0.84
N TYR A 126 -1.21 9.12 0.37
CA TYR A 126 0.02 8.55 0.90
C TYR A 126 1.14 8.55 -0.14
N ALA A 127 2.33 8.92 0.27
CA ALA A 127 3.55 8.59 -0.45
C ALA A 127 3.85 7.09 -0.24
N VAL A 128 4.31 6.41 -1.30
CA VAL A 128 4.56 4.96 -1.28
C VAL A 128 6.05 4.69 -1.37
N GLU A 129 6.55 3.85 -0.48
CA GLU A 129 7.92 3.37 -0.46
C GLU A 129 7.93 1.84 -0.55
N GLN A 130 8.28 1.31 -1.72
CA GLN A 130 8.32 -0.13 -1.97
C GLN A 130 9.44 -0.81 -1.18
N GLY A 131 9.14 -1.99 -0.62
CA GLY A 131 10.10 -2.80 0.15
C GLY A 131 10.51 -2.20 1.50
N ARG A 132 9.79 -1.18 2.00
CA ARG A 132 10.13 -0.43 3.22
C ARG A 132 9.18 -0.65 4.40
N SER A 133 8.24 -1.59 4.27
CA SER A 133 7.29 -1.98 5.33
C SER A 133 7.95 -2.47 6.62
N GLY A 134 9.20 -2.96 6.56
CA GLY A 134 9.90 -3.54 7.72
C GLY A 134 9.36 -4.92 8.15
N CYS A 135 8.45 -5.47 7.32
CA CYS A 135 7.80 -6.78 7.35
C CYS A 135 7.33 -7.09 5.91
#